data_AF-A0A2G9SFT6-F1
#
_entry.id   AF-A0A2G9SFT6-F1
#
_cell.length_a   1.000
_cell.length_b   1.000
_cell.length_c   1.000
_cell.angle_alpha   90.00
_cell.angle_beta   90.00
_cell.angle_gamma   90.00
#
_symmetry.space_group_name_H-M   'P 1'
#
loop_
_entity.id
_entity.type
_entity.pdbx_description
1 polymer ?
#
loop_
_entity_poly.entity_id
_entity_poly.type
_entity_poly.pdbx_seq_one_letter_code
_entity_poly.pdbx_strand_id
1 'polypeptide(L)'
;YTPVGRSFFSAPEGYDHPLGGGREVWFGFHQSVRPAMWKMMLNIDVSATAFYKAQPVIQFMCEVLDIHNIDEQPRPLTDSHRVKFTKEIKGLKVEVTHCGTMRRKYRVCNVTRRPASHQTFPLQLENGQTVERTVAQYFREKYNLQLKYPHLPCLQVGQEQKHTYLPLEVCNIVAGQRCIKKLTDNQTSTMIKATARSAPDRQEEISRLIFLCTFFFPHSFQKKNIFFVWNSCFKLTLPLK
;
A
#
# COMPACT_ATOMS: atom_id res chain seq x y z
N TYR A 1 -11.20 0.78 -9.75
CA TYR A 1 -10.90 1.81 -8.73
C TYR A 1 -10.88 1.21 -7.33
N THR A 2 -10.10 1.80 -6.42
CA THR A 2 -10.11 1.54 -4.99
C THR A 2 -10.96 2.60 -4.27
N PRO A 3 -12.07 2.22 -3.63
CA PRO A 3 -12.93 3.17 -2.92
C PRO A 3 -12.30 3.61 -1.59
N VAL A 4 -12.35 4.91 -1.31
CA VAL A 4 -11.91 5.52 -0.06
C VAL A 4 -12.94 6.59 0.34
N GLY A 5 -13.82 6.24 1.28
CA GLY A 5 -14.93 7.12 1.66
C GLY A 5 -15.86 7.37 0.46
N ARG A 6 -15.96 8.61 0.02
CA ARG A 6 -16.76 9.04 -1.15
C ARG A 6 -15.91 9.29 -2.41
N SER A 7 -14.67 8.83 -2.40
CA SER A 7 -13.73 9.03 -3.50
C SER A 7 -13.24 7.68 -4.05
N PHE A 8 -12.83 7.68 -5.31
CA PHE A 8 -12.38 6.51 -6.06
C PHE A 8 -11.01 6.79 -6.66
N PHE A 9 -10.04 5.91 -6.42
CA PHE A 9 -8.64 6.08 -6.84
C PHE A 9 -8.20 4.94 -7.76
N SER A 10 -7.29 5.20 -8.67
CA SER A 10 -6.64 4.19 -9.50
C SER A 10 -5.13 4.29 -9.36
N ALA A 11 -4.45 3.16 -9.57
CA ALA A 11 -3.00 3.18 -9.71
C ALA A 11 -2.61 4.09 -10.87
N PRO A 12 -1.47 4.79 -10.80
CA PRO A 12 -0.95 5.56 -11.92
C PRO A 12 -0.76 4.65 -13.15
N GLU A 13 -1.23 5.11 -14.30
CA GLU A 13 -1.01 4.45 -15.60
C GLU A 13 -0.01 5.30 -16.40
N GLY A 14 1.19 4.76 -16.62
CA GLY A 14 2.21 5.38 -17.49
C GLY A 14 3.07 6.48 -16.87
N TYR A 15 2.80 6.95 -15.64
CA TYR A 15 3.66 7.90 -14.91
C TYR A 15 3.62 7.68 -13.40
N ASP A 16 4.75 7.31 -12.80
CA ASP A 16 4.87 7.14 -11.35
C ASP A 16 5.07 8.49 -10.65
N HIS A 17 4.36 8.69 -9.55
CA HIS A 17 4.57 9.82 -8.64
C HIS A 17 5.07 9.31 -7.29
N PRO A 18 6.34 8.86 -7.20
CA PRO A 18 6.89 8.35 -5.96
C PRO A 18 7.01 9.47 -4.92
N LEU A 19 6.56 9.17 -3.72
CA LEU A 19 6.75 10.04 -2.56
C LEU A 19 8.03 9.66 -1.78
N GLY A 20 8.58 8.47 -2.04
CA GLY A 20 9.66 7.86 -1.26
C GLY A 20 9.14 7.11 -0.03
N GLY A 21 9.96 6.26 0.57
CA GLY A 21 9.57 5.42 1.71
C GLY A 21 8.46 4.42 1.39
N GLY A 22 8.43 3.89 0.16
CA GLY A 22 7.44 2.90 -0.26
C GLY A 22 6.07 3.44 -0.61
N ARG A 23 5.95 4.75 -0.81
CA ARG A 23 4.68 5.46 -1.03
C ARG A 23 4.67 6.14 -2.39
N GLU A 24 3.48 6.28 -2.94
CA GLU A 24 3.21 6.94 -4.22
C GLU A 24 1.88 7.69 -4.18
N VAL A 25 1.70 8.64 -5.09
CA VAL A 25 0.43 9.36 -5.26
C VAL A 25 -0.48 8.59 -6.20
N TRP A 26 -1.71 8.33 -5.76
CA TRP A 26 -2.78 7.90 -6.67
C TRP A 26 -3.74 9.06 -6.90
N PHE A 27 -4.10 9.25 -8.17
CA PHE A 27 -5.14 10.18 -8.58
C PHE A 27 -6.49 9.47 -8.66
N GLY A 28 -7.54 10.26 -8.61
CA GLY A 28 -8.91 9.78 -8.51
C GLY A 28 -9.90 10.93 -8.53
N PHE A 29 -11.13 10.62 -8.13
CA PHE A 29 -12.19 11.61 -8.06
C PHE A 29 -13.07 11.40 -6.84
N HIS A 30 -13.55 12.50 -6.28
CA HIS A 30 -14.63 12.53 -5.32
C HIS A 30 -15.97 12.53 -6.06
N GLN A 31 -16.94 11.80 -5.53
CA GLN A 31 -18.30 11.78 -6.06
C GLN A 31 -19.31 11.88 -4.92
N SER A 32 -20.24 12.83 -5.01
CA SER A 32 -21.38 12.90 -4.09
C SER A 32 -22.63 13.43 -4.78
N VAL A 33 -23.79 12.88 -4.42
CA VAL A 33 -25.08 13.36 -4.89
C VAL A 33 -25.67 14.29 -3.83
N ARG A 34 -26.14 15.48 -4.22
CA ARG A 34 -26.73 16.48 -3.32
C ARG A 34 -28.09 16.96 -3.83
N PRO A 35 -29.11 17.08 -2.99
CA PRO A 35 -30.36 17.73 -3.38
C PRO A 35 -30.10 19.23 -3.58
N ALA A 36 -30.68 19.79 -4.64
CA ALA A 36 -30.80 21.23 -4.85
C ALA A 36 -32.27 21.58 -5.11
N MET A 37 -32.61 22.87 -5.07
CA MET A 37 -34.01 23.36 -5.12
C MET A 37 -34.85 22.75 -6.26
N TRP A 38 -34.23 22.42 -7.39
CA TRP A 38 -34.95 21.96 -8.59
C TRP A 38 -34.63 20.53 -9.01
N LYS A 39 -33.42 20.04 -8.72
CA LYS A 39 -32.91 18.74 -9.20
C LYS A 39 -31.86 18.16 -8.25
N MET A 40 -31.59 16.87 -8.40
CA MET A 40 -30.41 16.24 -7.80
C MET A 40 -29.16 16.65 -8.57
N MET A 41 -28.11 16.99 -7.83
CA MET A 41 -26.83 17.45 -8.37
C MET A 41 -25.77 16.41 -8.11
N LEU A 42 -24.99 16.08 -9.14
CA LEU A 42 -23.79 15.26 -8.98
C LEU A 42 -22.58 16.17 -8.83
N ASN A 43 -21.99 16.17 -7.64
CA ASN A 43 -20.78 16.91 -7.30
C ASN A 43 -19.55 16.00 -7.54
N ILE A 44 -18.74 16.37 -8.53
CA ILE A 44 -17.51 15.68 -8.91
C ILE A 44 -16.33 16.62 -8.74
N ASP A 45 -15.26 16.09 -8.18
CA ASP A 45 -14.02 16.82 -8.01
C ASP A 45 -12.82 15.88 -8.17
N VAL A 46 -11.71 16.39 -8.70
CA VAL A 46 -10.46 15.62 -8.74
C VAL A 46 -9.91 15.44 -7.33
N SER A 47 -9.24 14.31 -7.09
CA SER A 47 -8.67 13.99 -5.79
C SER A 47 -7.37 13.24 -5.95
N ALA A 48 -6.46 13.43 -5.01
CA ALA A 48 -5.21 12.69 -4.94
C ALA A 48 -4.94 12.28 -3.49
N THR A 49 -4.40 11.08 -3.29
CA THR A 49 -4.03 10.60 -1.96
C THR A 49 -2.86 9.63 -2.04
N ALA A 50 -2.14 9.46 -0.93
CA ALA A 50 -0.99 8.59 -0.86
C ALA A 50 -1.41 7.12 -0.69
N PHE A 51 -0.80 6.24 -1.46
CA PHE A 51 -0.92 4.79 -1.37
C PHE A 51 0.47 4.17 -1.19
N TYR A 52 0.50 2.96 -0.64
CA TYR A 52 1.71 2.15 -0.63
C TYR A 52 1.90 1.48 -1.99
N LYS A 53 3.12 1.56 -2.52
CA LYS A 53 3.52 0.93 -3.77
C LYS A 53 3.33 -0.59 -3.70
N ALA A 54 2.81 -1.18 -4.76
CA ALA A 54 2.77 -2.63 -4.91
C ALA A 54 4.15 -3.14 -5.33
N GLN A 55 4.95 -3.60 -4.38
CA GLN A 55 6.36 -3.97 -4.63
C GLN A 55 6.87 -5.05 -3.66
N PRO A 56 8.00 -5.72 -3.96
CA PRO A 56 8.65 -6.63 -3.02
C PRO A 56 8.94 -5.97 -1.67
N VAL A 57 8.77 -6.71 -0.57
CA VAL A 57 9.01 -6.17 0.77
C VAL A 57 10.48 -5.79 0.98
N ILE A 58 11.41 -6.49 0.33
CA ILE A 58 12.83 -6.10 0.32
C ILE A 58 13.01 -4.69 -0.26
N GLN A 59 12.39 -4.40 -1.40
CA GLN A 59 12.46 -3.07 -2.02
C GLN A 59 11.77 -2.01 -1.14
N PHE A 60 10.62 -2.33 -0.56
CA PHE A 60 9.95 -1.45 0.40
C PHE A 60 10.85 -1.13 1.62
N MET A 61 11.55 -2.13 2.15
CA MET A 61 12.52 -1.94 3.24
C MET A 61 13.67 -1.02 2.81
N CYS A 62 14.23 -1.24 1.63
CA CYS A 62 15.29 -0.39 1.07
C CYS A 62 14.85 1.07 0.94
N GLU A 63 13.64 1.33 0.43
CA GLU A 63 13.09 2.69 0.33
C GLU A 63 12.82 3.33 1.71
N VAL A 64 12.46 2.56 2.74
CA VAL A 64 12.21 3.07 4.10
C VAL A 64 13.52 3.36 4.86
N LEU A 65 14.55 2.54 4.62
CA LEU A 65 15.83 2.63 5.30
C LEU A 65 16.88 3.42 4.51
N ASP A 66 16.51 3.94 3.33
CA ASP A 66 17.41 4.65 2.42
C ASP A 66 18.64 3.80 2.04
N ILE A 67 18.43 2.50 1.80
CA ILE A 67 19.46 1.54 1.40
C ILE A 67 19.46 1.43 -0.13
N HIS A 68 20.57 1.84 -0.76
CA HIS A 68 20.71 1.79 -2.22
C HIS A 68 20.93 0.38 -2.76
N ASN A 69 21.77 -0.42 -2.10
CA ASN A 69 22.07 -1.79 -2.51
C ASN A 69 21.95 -2.75 -1.32
N ILE A 70 21.01 -3.69 -1.41
CA ILE A 70 20.82 -4.71 -0.37
C ILE A 70 21.93 -5.77 -0.40
N ASP A 71 22.54 -6.03 -1.56
CA ASP A 71 23.59 -7.03 -1.70
C ASP A 71 24.90 -6.58 -1.02
N GLU A 72 25.08 -5.27 -0.80
CA GLU A 72 26.18 -4.69 -0.02
C GLU A 72 25.93 -4.69 1.50
N GLN A 73 24.76 -5.15 1.95
CA GLN A 73 24.44 -5.33 3.38
C GLN A 73 24.47 -6.81 3.79
N PRO A 74 25.64 -7.44 3.96
CA PRO A 74 25.72 -8.82 4.46
C PRO A 74 25.40 -8.94 5.96
N ARG A 75 25.12 -7.82 6.64
CA ARG A 75 24.94 -7.76 8.10
C ARG A 75 23.46 -7.71 8.47
N PRO A 76 23.06 -8.27 9.63
CA PRO A 76 21.72 -8.06 10.18
C PRO A 76 21.42 -6.57 10.36
N LEU A 77 20.14 -6.21 10.24
CA LEU A 77 19.68 -4.84 10.51
C LEU A 77 20.03 -4.43 11.94
N THR A 78 20.49 -3.20 12.11
CA THR A 78 20.63 -2.58 13.43
C THR A 78 19.26 -2.47 14.10
N ASP A 79 19.22 -2.44 15.44
CA ASP A 79 17.94 -2.32 16.16
C ASP A 79 17.17 -1.03 15.78
N SER A 80 17.89 0.07 15.51
CA SER A 80 17.30 1.32 15.02
C SER A 80 16.61 1.13 13.65
N HIS A 81 17.32 0.53 12.68
CA HIS A 81 16.75 0.24 11.36
C HIS A 81 15.57 -0.72 11.45
N ARG A 82 15.69 -1.78 12.26
CA ARG A 82 14.60 -2.73 12.48
C ARG A 82 13.37 -2.04 13.06
N VAL A 83 13.52 -1.17 14.06
CA VAL A 83 12.41 -0.43 14.67
C VAL A 83 11.79 0.56 13.68
N LYS A 84 12.61 1.29 12.89
CA LYS A 84 12.13 2.19 11.82
C LYS A 84 11.30 1.41 10.80
N PHE A 85 11.82 0.29 10.30
CA PHE A 85 11.12 -0.59 9.36
C PHE A 85 9.84 -1.18 9.95
N THR A 86 9.88 -1.67 11.20
CA THR A 86 8.71 -2.22 11.91
C THR A 86 7.59 -1.21 12.00
N LYS A 87 7.91 0.04 12.37
CA LYS A 87 6.94 1.14 12.44
C LYS A 87 6.27 1.38 11.10
N GLU A 88 6.99 1.20 9.99
CA GLU A 88 6.46 1.41 8.64
C GLU A 88 5.62 0.26 8.11
N ILE A 89 6.07 -0.98 8.28
CA ILE A 89 5.37 -2.14 7.71
C ILE A 89 4.25 -2.71 8.60
N LYS A 90 4.28 -2.46 9.92
CA LYS A 90 3.24 -2.95 10.83
C LYS A 90 1.86 -2.42 10.40
N GLY A 91 0.91 -3.34 10.30
CA GLY A 91 -0.46 -3.09 9.90
C GLY A 91 -0.74 -3.22 8.41
N LEU A 92 0.30 -3.26 7.55
CA LEU A 92 0.14 -3.44 6.10
C LEU A 92 -0.20 -4.88 5.75
N LYS A 93 -0.89 -5.07 4.62
CA LYS A 93 -1.14 -6.36 4.02
C LYS A 93 -0.02 -6.72 3.05
N VAL A 94 0.48 -7.93 3.17
CA VAL A 94 1.45 -8.54 2.26
C VAL A 94 0.85 -9.78 1.62
N GLU A 95 1.31 -10.12 0.42
CA GLU A 95 0.99 -11.37 -0.26
C GLU A 95 2.24 -12.21 -0.45
N VAL A 96 2.10 -13.53 -0.28
CA VAL A 96 3.22 -14.45 -0.44
C VAL A 96 3.44 -14.85 -1.89
N THR A 97 4.69 -15.07 -2.26
CA THR A 97 5.10 -15.44 -3.63
C THR A 97 5.61 -16.88 -3.75
N HIS A 98 5.86 -17.58 -2.64
CA HIS A 98 6.43 -18.93 -2.64
C HIS A 98 5.41 -20.06 -2.84
N CYS A 99 4.10 -19.78 -2.80
CA CYS A 99 3.03 -20.78 -2.93
C CYS A 99 2.46 -20.89 -4.35
N GLY A 100 3.31 -20.76 -5.38
CA GLY A 100 2.91 -20.87 -6.79
C GLY A 100 1.77 -19.91 -7.18
N THR A 101 0.67 -20.44 -7.69
CA THR A 101 -0.51 -19.65 -8.12
C THR A 101 -1.33 -19.07 -6.96
N MET A 102 -1.18 -19.60 -5.74
CA MET A 102 -1.95 -19.15 -4.58
C MET A 102 -1.26 -17.96 -3.89
N ARG A 103 -1.72 -16.75 -4.19
CA ARG A 103 -1.19 -15.49 -3.61
C ARG A 103 -1.92 -15.14 -2.32
N ARG A 104 -1.68 -15.94 -1.26
CA ARG A 104 -2.33 -15.74 0.04
C ARG A 104 -1.92 -14.40 0.65
N LYS A 105 -2.89 -13.65 1.16
CA LYS A 105 -2.71 -12.33 1.77
C LYS A 105 -2.69 -12.44 3.30
N TYR A 106 -1.80 -11.71 3.93
CA TYR A 106 -1.65 -11.64 5.37
C TYR A 106 -1.49 -10.19 5.84
N ARG A 107 -1.90 -9.89 7.07
CA ARG A 107 -1.61 -8.60 7.70
C ARG A 107 -0.38 -8.74 8.60
N VAL A 108 0.58 -7.84 8.44
CA VAL A 108 1.81 -7.80 9.25
C VAL A 108 1.48 -7.26 10.64
N CYS A 109 1.80 -8.03 11.67
CA CYS A 109 1.62 -7.63 13.05
C CYS A 109 2.94 -7.20 13.70
N ASN A 110 4.07 -7.77 13.28
CA ASN A 110 5.39 -7.42 13.82
C ASN A 110 6.54 -7.77 12.86
N VAL A 111 7.76 -7.39 13.23
CA VAL A 111 9.01 -7.83 12.58
C VAL A 111 9.89 -8.46 13.64
N THR A 112 10.45 -9.63 13.35
CA THR A 112 11.23 -10.40 14.32
C THR A 112 12.54 -9.71 14.67
N ARG A 113 13.01 -9.89 15.91
CA ARG A 113 14.35 -9.43 16.32
C ARG A 113 15.44 -10.33 15.78
N ARG A 114 15.21 -11.65 15.78
CA ARG A 114 16.15 -12.63 15.22
C ARG A 114 16.02 -12.67 13.69
N PRO A 115 17.13 -12.87 12.97
CA PRO A 115 17.13 -13.06 11.52
C PRO A 115 16.48 -14.39 11.13
N ALA A 116 16.09 -14.56 9.86
CA ALA A 116 15.45 -15.78 9.35
C ALA A 116 16.27 -17.06 9.58
N SER A 117 17.60 -16.94 9.58
CA SER A 117 18.55 -18.03 9.91
C SER A 117 18.42 -18.56 11.34
N HIS A 118 18.03 -17.71 12.29
CA HIS A 118 18.01 -18.02 13.73
C HIS A 118 16.62 -17.90 14.36
N GLN A 119 15.65 -17.33 13.66
CA GLN A 119 14.26 -17.28 14.11
C GLN A 119 13.67 -18.68 14.04
N THR A 120 13.27 -19.22 15.18
CA THR A 120 12.63 -20.54 15.27
C THR A 120 11.13 -20.43 15.49
N PHE A 121 10.44 -21.53 15.24
CA PHE A 121 9.04 -21.74 15.61
C PHE A 121 8.80 -23.24 15.87
N PRO A 122 7.80 -23.58 16.70
CA PRO A 122 7.40 -24.96 16.93
C PRO A 122 6.71 -25.49 15.67
N LEU A 123 7.30 -26.52 15.06
CA LEU A 123 6.75 -27.24 13.90
C LEU A 123 6.26 -28.62 14.35
N GLN A 124 4.97 -28.89 14.15
CA GLN A 124 4.41 -30.24 14.30
C GLN A 124 4.75 -31.08 13.07
N LEU A 125 5.42 -32.21 13.30
CA LEU A 125 5.72 -33.22 12.29
C LEU A 125 4.55 -34.20 12.13
N GLU A 126 4.56 -34.96 11.04
CA GLU A 126 3.50 -35.95 10.74
C GLU A 126 3.39 -37.06 11.79
N ASN A 127 4.48 -37.34 12.51
CA ASN A 127 4.53 -38.30 13.60
C ASN A 127 3.98 -37.74 14.94
N GLY A 128 3.39 -36.54 14.94
CA GLY A 128 2.85 -35.87 16.12
C GLY A 128 3.87 -35.19 17.03
N GLN A 129 5.18 -35.32 16.76
CA GLN A 129 6.21 -34.63 17.53
C GLN A 129 6.29 -33.15 17.15
N THR A 130 6.53 -32.29 18.14
CA THR A 130 6.80 -30.87 17.90
C THR A 130 8.30 -30.63 18.00
N VAL A 131 8.90 -30.10 16.94
CA VAL A 131 10.32 -29.76 16.88
C VAL A 131 10.51 -28.27 16.64
N GLU A 132 11.51 -27.67 17.27
CA GLU A 132 11.92 -26.31 16.94
C GLU A 132 12.64 -26.30 15.59
N ARG A 133 12.14 -25.51 14.64
CA ARG A 133 12.77 -25.34 13.33
C ARG A 133 12.98 -23.88 13.02
N THR A 134 14.11 -23.56 12.39
CA THR A 134 14.35 -22.20 11.92
C THR A 134 13.52 -21.91 10.67
N VAL A 135 13.17 -20.64 10.47
CA VAL A 135 12.45 -20.21 9.27
C VAL A 135 13.25 -20.55 8.02
N ALA A 136 14.56 -20.28 8.00
CA ALA A 136 15.42 -20.60 6.85
C ALA A 136 15.45 -22.10 6.54
N GLN A 137 15.56 -22.97 7.55
CA GLN A 137 15.54 -24.42 7.34
C GLN A 137 14.18 -24.89 6.82
N TYR A 138 13.09 -24.40 7.40
CA TYR A 138 11.75 -24.76 6.97
C TYR A 138 11.50 -24.40 5.50
N PHE A 139 11.91 -23.20 5.05
CA PHE A 139 11.74 -22.81 3.65
C PHE A 139 12.59 -23.63 2.69
N ARG A 140 13.80 -24.00 3.10
CA ARG A 140 14.68 -24.89 2.33
C ARG A 140 14.08 -26.30 2.21
N GLU A 141 13.58 -26.87 3.30
CA GLU A 141 13.08 -28.25 3.31
C GLU A 141 11.67 -28.36 2.70
N LYS A 142 10.75 -27.45 3.05
CA LYS A 142 9.34 -27.53 2.62
C LYS A 142 9.10 -27.03 1.20
N TYR A 143 9.83 -26.00 0.78
CA TYR A 143 9.62 -25.32 -0.51
C TYR A 143 10.81 -25.41 -1.46
N ASN A 144 11.88 -26.13 -1.08
CA ASN A 144 13.14 -26.17 -1.83
C ASN A 144 13.69 -24.77 -2.15
N LEU A 145 13.48 -23.81 -1.23
CA LEU A 145 13.81 -22.40 -1.43
C LEU A 145 14.96 -21.99 -0.52
N GLN A 146 16.12 -21.72 -1.12
CA GLN A 146 17.27 -21.15 -0.43
C GLN A 146 17.13 -19.62 -0.37
N LEU A 147 17.00 -19.08 0.84
CA LEU A 147 16.92 -17.63 1.07
C LEU A 147 18.24 -16.95 0.65
N LYS A 148 18.15 -15.86 -0.13
CA LYS A 148 19.30 -15.02 -0.50
C LYS A 148 19.75 -14.15 0.67
N TYR A 149 18.81 -13.71 1.52
CA TYR A 149 19.04 -12.82 2.64
C TYR A 149 18.64 -13.44 4.00
N PRO A 150 19.23 -14.59 4.41
CA PRO A 150 18.87 -15.26 5.66
C PRO A 150 19.29 -14.48 6.92
N HIS A 151 20.08 -13.42 6.78
CA HIS A 151 20.49 -12.50 7.83
C HIS A 151 19.45 -11.39 8.09
N LEU A 152 18.45 -11.23 7.23
CA LEU A 152 17.35 -10.28 7.44
C LEU A 152 16.28 -10.85 8.38
N PRO A 153 15.49 -10.00 9.07
CA PRO A 153 14.41 -10.45 9.94
C PRO A 153 13.23 -11.04 9.13
N CYS A 154 12.27 -11.61 9.83
CA CYS A 154 11.02 -12.10 9.26
C CYS A 154 9.85 -11.16 9.61
N LEU A 155 8.82 -11.16 8.77
CA LEU A 155 7.51 -10.61 9.12
C LEU A 155 6.77 -11.61 9.99
N GLN A 156 6.30 -11.18 11.16
CA GLN A 156 5.27 -11.90 11.88
C GLN A 156 3.90 -11.45 11.35
N VAL A 157 3.07 -12.41 10.98
CA VAL A 157 1.77 -12.12 10.36
C VAL A 157 0.62 -12.86 11.02
N GLY A 158 -0.59 -12.33 10.84
CA GLY A 158 -1.80 -12.91 11.42
C GLY A 158 -1.98 -12.52 12.88
N GLN A 159 -2.19 -13.49 13.76
CA GLN A 159 -2.38 -13.26 15.20
C GLN A 159 -1.01 -13.14 15.89
N GLU A 160 -0.82 -12.12 16.73
CA GLU A 160 0.45 -11.90 17.45
C GLU A 160 0.83 -13.05 18.39
N GLN A 161 -0.17 -13.81 18.87
CA GLN A 161 0.00 -15.01 19.70
C GLN A 161 0.46 -16.24 18.91
N LYS A 162 0.39 -16.21 17.57
CA LYS A 162 0.78 -17.31 16.69
C LYS A 162 2.17 -17.07 16.10
N HIS A 163 2.88 -18.17 15.86
CA HIS A 163 4.24 -18.19 15.32
C HIS A 163 4.28 -18.32 13.80
N THR A 164 3.57 -17.44 13.08
CA THR A 164 3.62 -17.40 11.61
C THR A 164 4.62 -16.35 11.15
N TYR A 165 5.79 -16.82 10.70
CA TYR A 165 6.89 -15.99 10.25
C TYR A 165 7.12 -16.14 8.75
N LEU A 166 7.25 -15.03 8.04
CA LEU A 166 7.52 -14.99 6.60
C LEU A 166 8.83 -14.24 6.33
N PRO A 167 9.79 -14.85 5.62
CA PRO A 167 10.96 -14.12 5.10
C PRO A 167 10.53 -12.93 4.23
N LEU A 168 11.30 -11.85 4.27
CA LEU A 168 10.97 -10.64 3.49
C LEU A 168 10.97 -10.92 1.98
N GLU A 169 11.83 -11.83 1.52
CA GLU A 169 12.01 -12.21 0.12
C GLU A 169 10.78 -12.84 -0.53
N VAL A 170 9.95 -13.49 0.28
CA VAL A 170 8.76 -14.21 -0.22
C VAL A 170 7.48 -13.40 -0.07
N CYS A 171 7.60 -12.08 0.13
CA CYS A 171 6.48 -11.19 0.41
C CYS A 171 6.48 -9.97 -0.53
N ASN A 172 5.30 -9.63 -1.05
CA ASN A 172 5.05 -8.37 -1.75
C ASN A 172 4.02 -7.53 -0.98
N ILE A 173 4.17 -6.20 -0.99
CA ILE A 173 3.16 -5.27 -0.50
C ILE A 173 1.94 -5.36 -1.43
N VAL A 174 0.76 -5.60 -0.85
CA VAL A 174 -0.49 -5.67 -1.63
C VAL A 174 -0.84 -4.29 -2.18
N ALA A 175 -1.24 -4.24 -3.45
CA ALA A 175 -1.69 -3.01 -4.13
C ALA A 175 -2.94 -2.38 -3.49
N GLY A 176 -3.14 -1.08 -3.71
CA GLY A 176 -4.37 -0.37 -3.32
C GLY A 176 -4.52 -0.15 -1.82
N GLN A 177 -3.42 -0.18 -1.06
CA GLN A 177 -3.42 0.15 0.36
C GLN A 177 -3.16 1.63 0.59
N ARG A 178 -4.18 2.37 1.04
CA ARG A 178 -4.05 3.78 1.35
C ARG A 178 -3.08 4.00 2.52
N CYS A 179 -2.19 4.97 2.39
CA CYS A 179 -1.35 5.44 3.48
C CYS A 179 -2.17 6.32 4.42
N ILE A 180 -2.43 5.81 5.63
CA ILE A 180 -3.13 6.56 6.71
C ILE A 180 -2.12 7.29 7.60
N LYS A 181 -0.87 6.83 7.62
CA LYS A 181 0.21 7.44 8.41
C LYS A 181 0.51 8.84 7.88
N LYS A 182 0.87 9.75 8.80
CA LYS A 182 1.29 11.11 8.44
C LYS A 182 2.50 11.03 7.51
N LEU A 183 2.42 11.77 6.40
CA LEU A 183 3.55 11.93 5.48
C LEU A 183 4.63 12.79 6.14
N THR A 184 5.89 12.56 5.75
CA THR A 184 6.99 13.45 6.14
C THR A 184 6.85 14.80 5.45
N ASP A 185 7.57 15.82 5.90
CA ASP A 185 7.51 17.15 5.29
C ASP A 185 7.97 17.12 3.82
N ASN A 186 9.01 16.33 3.51
CA ASN A 186 9.47 16.11 2.14
C ASN A 186 8.40 15.42 1.29
N GLN A 187 7.76 14.35 1.80
CA GLN A 187 6.68 13.66 1.10
C GLN A 187 5.47 14.57 0.88
N THR A 188 5.15 15.41 1.87
CA THR A 188 4.05 16.40 1.77
C THR A 188 4.36 17.43 0.70
N SER A 189 5.59 17.94 0.64
CA SER A 189 6.07 18.86 -0.40
C SER A 189 5.96 18.21 -1.80
N THR A 190 6.43 16.98 -1.96
CA THR A 190 6.33 16.23 -3.23
C THR A 190 4.87 15.99 -3.62
N MET A 191 4.01 15.63 -2.67
CA MET A 191 2.58 15.45 -2.91
C MET A 191 1.91 16.76 -3.36
N ILE A 192 2.20 17.88 -2.69
CA ILE A 192 1.68 19.19 -3.08
C ILE A 192 2.13 19.53 -4.51
N LYS A 193 3.42 19.37 -4.82
CA LYS A 193 3.95 19.65 -6.17
C LYS A 193 3.29 18.77 -7.24
N ALA A 194 3.06 17.49 -6.96
CA ALA A 194 2.41 16.59 -7.90
C ALA A 194 0.94 16.94 -8.16
N THR A 195 0.25 17.46 -7.14
CA THR A 195 -1.21 17.65 -7.15
C THR A 195 -1.66 19.09 -7.37
N ALA A 196 -0.75 20.06 -7.25
CA ALA A 196 -1.06 21.46 -7.46
C ALA A 196 -1.46 21.71 -8.92
N ARG A 197 -2.64 22.33 -9.10
CA ARG A 197 -3.21 22.71 -10.39
C ARG A 197 -3.81 24.10 -10.26
N SER A 198 -3.73 24.90 -11.31
CA SER A 198 -4.46 26.17 -11.37
C SER A 198 -5.97 25.91 -11.46
N ALA A 199 -6.79 26.92 -11.16
CA ALA A 199 -8.25 26.78 -11.28
C ALA A 199 -8.69 26.42 -12.71
N PRO A 200 -8.14 27.05 -13.78
CA PRO A 200 -8.40 26.63 -15.16
C PRO A 200 -8.00 25.17 -15.46
N ASP A 201 -6.80 24.73 -15.04
CA ASP A 201 -6.33 23.37 -15.33
C ASP A 201 -7.18 22.32 -14.62
N ARG A 202 -7.50 22.56 -13.35
CA ARG A 202 -8.41 21.71 -12.59
C ARG A 202 -9.78 21.68 -13.25
N GLN A 203 -10.20 22.81 -13.83
CA GLN A 203 -11.46 22.87 -14.54
C GLN A 203 -11.45 21.96 -15.78
N GLU A 204 -10.38 22.00 -16.53
CA GLU A 204 -10.23 21.14 -17.69
C GLU A 204 -10.18 19.65 -17.30
N GLU A 205 -9.43 19.29 -16.25
CA GLU A 205 -9.36 17.92 -15.73
C GLU A 205 -10.72 17.37 -15.30
N ILE A 206 -11.51 18.13 -14.54
CA ILE A 206 -12.86 17.71 -14.13
C ILE A 206 -13.77 17.54 -15.35
N SER A 207 -13.70 18.46 -16.32
CA SER A 207 -14.50 18.38 -17.55
C SER A 207 -14.19 17.12 -18.34
N ARG A 208 -12.89 16.81 -18.51
CA ARG A 208 -12.42 15.59 -19.18
C ARG A 208 -12.89 14.33 -18.44
N LEU A 209 -12.81 14.32 -17.11
CA LEU A 209 -13.23 13.19 -16.28
C LEU A 209 -14.74 12.90 -16.43
N ILE A 210 -15.57 13.96 -16.42
CA ILE A 210 -17.01 13.84 -16.67
C ILE A 210 -17.27 13.28 -18.08
N PHE A 211 -16.60 13.82 -19.10
CA PHE A 211 -16.76 13.39 -20.48
C PHE A 211 -16.49 11.89 -20.66
N LEU A 212 -15.38 11.39 -20.09
CA LEU A 212 -15.02 9.98 -20.08
C LEU A 212 -16.05 9.12 -19.33
N CYS A 213 -16.58 9.59 -18.20
CA CYS A 213 -17.64 8.89 -17.46
C CYS A 213 -18.98 8.88 -18.22
N THR A 214 -19.31 9.91 -19.00
CA THR A 214 -20.56 9.96 -19.76
C THR A 214 -20.67 8.91 -20.85
N PHE A 215 -19.53 8.47 -21.43
CA PHE A 215 -19.50 7.37 -22.41
C PHE A 215 -19.72 5.98 -21.78
N PHE A 216 -19.58 5.85 -20.45
CA PHE A 216 -19.64 4.57 -19.73
C PHE A 216 -20.83 4.46 -18.76
N PHE A 217 -21.83 5.37 -18.81
CA PHE A 217 -23.01 5.16 -17.98
C PHE A 217 -23.76 3.90 -18.43
N PRO A 218 -23.96 2.90 -17.55
CA PRO A 218 -24.87 1.82 -17.84
C PRO A 218 -26.27 2.39 -18.11
N HIS A 219 -27.04 1.70 -18.95
CA HIS A 219 -28.39 2.09 -19.40
C HIS A 219 -29.37 2.45 -18.24
N SER A 220 -29.03 2.07 -17.00
CA SER A 220 -29.73 2.42 -15.76
C SER A 220 -29.68 3.91 -15.36
N PHE A 221 -28.68 4.68 -15.79
CA PHE A 221 -28.56 6.11 -15.45
C PHE A 221 -29.29 7.03 -16.44
N GLN A 222 -29.49 6.60 -17.69
CA GLN A 222 -30.24 7.39 -18.70
C GLN A 222 -31.72 7.62 -18.32
N LYS A 223 -32.27 6.87 -17.36
CA LYS A 223 -33.64 7.07 -16.86
C LYS A 223 -33.78 8.18 -15.81
N LYS A 224 -32.68 8.76 -15.31
CA LYS A 224 -32.72 9.75 -14.22
C LYS A 224 -32.09 11.05 -14.68
N ASN A 225 -32.91 12.09 -14.86
CA ASN A 225 -32.53 13.47 -15.19
C ASN A 225 -31.55 14.08 -14.17
N ILE A 226 -30.27 13.70 -14.20
CA ILE A 226 -29.22 14.18 -13.29
C ILE A 226 -28.28 15.12 -14.05
N PHE A 227 -28.08 16.33 -13.52
CA PHE A 227 -27.11 17.31 -14.06
C PHE A 227 -25.84 17.34 -13.20
N PHE A 228 -24.69 17.56 -13.86
CA PHE A 228 -23.37 17.67 -13.24
C PHE A 228 -23.12 19.14 -12.85
N VAL A 229 -22.70 19.40 -11.60
CA VAL A 229 -22.30 20.75 -11.18
C VAL A 229 -20.92 20.79 -10.55
N TRP A 230 -20.24 21.87 -10.91
CA TRP A 230 -18.91 22.32 -10.56
C TRP A 230 -18.81 22.77 -9.12
N ASN A 231 -17.72 22.41 -8.44
CA ASN A 231 -17.37 23.02 -7.16
C ASN A 231 -15.89 23.39 -7.14
N SER A 232 -15.57 24.60 -7.60
CA SER A 232 -14.24 25.21 -7.49
C SER A 232 -14.01 25.81 -6.09
N CYS A 233 -14.26 25.05 -5.02
CA CYS A 233 -14.16 25.57 -3.65
C CYS A 233 -13.14 24.80 -2.81
N PHE A 234 -12.01 25.48 -2.56
CA PHE A 234 -10.89 25.04 -1.74
C PHE A 234 -11.32 24.82 -0.28
N LYS A 235 -11.13 23.61 0.25
CA LYS A 235 -10.96 23.39 1.69
C LYS A 235 -9.73 22.53 1.93
N LEU A 236 -8.58 23.22 2.00
CA LEU A 236 -7.38 22.69 2.61
C LEU A 236 -7.72 22.41 4.08
N THR A 237 -8.05 21.17 4.41
CA THR A 237 -8.21 20.78 5.82
C THR A 237 -6.83 20.30 6.28
N LEU A 238 -5.97 21.25 6.63
CA LEU A 238 -4.82 20.95 7.47
C LEU A 238 -5.36 20.52 8.84
N PRO A 239 -4.83 19.46 9.47
CA PRO A 239 -5.13 19.20 10.87
C PRO A 239 -4.56 20.37 11.68
N LEU A 240 -5.44 21.23 12.20
CA LEU A 240 -5.11 22.18 13.23
C LEU A 240 -4.82 21.39 14.52
N LYS A 241 -3.63 21.65 15.08
CA LYS A 241 -3.05 21.28 16.37
C LYS A 241 -3.77 20.22 17.21
#